data_AF-A0A3C1EXF3-F1
#
_entry.id   AF-A0A3C1EXF3-F1
#
_cell.length_a   1.000
_cell.length_b   1.000
_cell.length_c   1.000
_cell.angle_alpha   90.00
_cell.angle_beta   90.00
_cell.angle_gamma   90.00
#
_symmetry.space_group_name_H-M   'P 1'
#
loop_
_entity.id
_entity.type
_entity.pdbx_description
1 polymer ?
#
loop_
_entity_poly.entity_id
_entity_poly.type
_entity_poly.pdbx_seq_one_letter_code
_entity_poly.pdbx_strand_id
1 'polypeptide(L)' 'MMHGDSMYFSGGILMWLLFLIIIVLLIYFIVRSMQAKDTGFAYKETPLDILKKRYAKGEITKEEFDKIRKDLE' A
#
# COMPACT_ATOMS: atom_id res chain seq x y z
N MET A 1 54.35 8.46 -1.09
CA MET A 1 52.96 8.93 -1.31
C MET A 1 52.04 7.79 -0.90
N MET A 2 51.62 7.75 0.38
CA MET A 2 50.79 6.67 0.92
C MET A 2 49.40 7.21 1.22
N HIS A 3 48.39 6.51 0.69
CA HIS A 3 46.98 6.85 0.72
C HIS A 3 46.43 6.84 2.15
N GLY A 4 45.79 7.95 2.55
CA GLY A 4 45.23 8.16 3.88
C GLY A 4 43.71 8.33 3.91
N ASP A 5 42.98 7.75 2.95
CA ASP A 5 41.53 7.98 2.80
C ASP A 5 40.65 6.76 3.08
N SER A 6 41.14 5.77 3.85
CA SER A 6 40.38 4.55 4.16
C SER A 6 39.55 4.63 5.45
N MET A 7 39.67 5.69 6.25
CA MET A 7 39.04 5.76 7.58
C MET A 7 37.69 6.49 7.62
N TYR A 8 37.37 7.29 6.59
CA TYR A 8 36.11 8.04 6.51
C TYR A 8 34.96 7.26 5.85
N PHE A 9 35.27 6.17 5.15
CA PHE A 9 34.26 5.38 4.43
C PHE A 9 33.36 4.58 5.39
N SER A 10 33.92 4.08 6.49
CA SER A 10 33.17 3.28 7.45
C SER A 10 32.17 4.10 8.28
N GLY A 11 32.50 5.34 8.66
CA GLY A 11 31.59 6.19 9.45
C GLY A 11 30.39 6.70 8.65
N GLY A 12 30.62 7.11 7.40
CA GLY A 12 29.57 7.63 6.52
C GLY A 12 28.56 6.57 6.10
N ILE A 13 29.03 5.35 5.81
CA ILE A 13 28.17 4.22 5.42
C ILE A 13 27.27 3.80 6.57
N LEU A 14 27.80 3.73 7.80
CA LEU A 14 27.01 3.35 8.97
C LEU A 14 25.87 4.36 9.24
N MET A 15 26.14 5.66 9.05
CA MET A 15 25.12 6.70 9.18
C MET A 15 24.04 6.58 8.09
N TRP A 16 24.45 6.31 6.86
CA TRP A 16 23.53 6.09 5.73
C TRP A 16 22.66 4.84 5.91
N LEU A 17 23.23 3.76 6.45
CA LEU A 17 22.51 2.52 6.75
C LEU A 17 21.46 2.74 7.84
N LEU A 18 21.79 3.48 8.90
CA LEU A 18 20.83 3.83 9.95
C LEU A 18 19.67 4.67 9.40
N PHE A 19 19.96 5.64 8.52
CA PHE A 19 18.94 6.44 7.85
C PHE A 19 18.01 5.59 6.97
N LEU A 20 18.57 4.67 6.19
CA LEU A 20 17.79 3.72 5.38
C LEU A 20 16.88 2.83 6.24
N ILE A 21 17.39 2.31 7.37
CA ILE A 21 16.59 1.50 8.30
C ILE A 21 15.40 2.30 8.82
N ILE A 22 15.61 3.56 9.22
CA ILE A 22 14.53 4.44 9.68
C ILE A 22 13.50 4.66 8.57
N ILE A 23 13.92 4.93 7.33
CA ILE A 23 13.01 5.09 6.19
C ILE A 23 12.19 3.82 5.97
N VAL A 24 12.83 2.65 5.96
CA VAL A 24 12.14 1.37 5.75
C VAL A 24 11.13 1.11 6.85
N LEU A 25 11.47 1.39 8.11
CA LEU A 25 10.52 1.25 9.24
C LEU A 25 9.35 2.22 9.11
N LEU A 26 9.59 3.44 8.64
CA LEU A 26 8.55 4.46 8.44
C LEU A 26 7.58 4.04 7.32
N ILE A 27 8.12 3.58 6.18
CA ILE A 27 7.32 3.02 5.09
C ILE A 27 6.55 1.78 5.55
N TYR A 28 7.21 0.86 6.27
CA TYR A 28 6.58 -0.33 6.83
C TYR A 28 5.42 0.03 7.76
N PHE A 29 5.59 1.02 8.63
CA PHE A 29 4.55 1.46 9.56
C PHE A 29 3.37 2.12 8.83
N ILE A 30 3.64 2.92 7.79
CA ILE A 30 2.58 3.51 6.94
C ILE A 30 1.80 2.41 6.21
N VAL A 31 2.50 1.49 5.53
CA VAL A 31 1.87 0.39 4.77
C VAL A 31 1.12 -0.55 5.70
N ARG A 32 1.66 -0.84 6.89
CA ARG A 32 0.98 -1.65 7.91
C ARG A 32 -0.24 -0.94 8.50
N SER A 33 -0.18 0.38 8.70
CA SER A 33 -1.32 1.17 9.15
C SER A 33 -2.42 1.24 8.07
N MET A 34 -2.04 1.28 6.78
CA MET A 34 -2.99 1.20 5.67
C MET A 34 -3.62 -0.20 5.57
N GLN A 35 -2.84 -1.27 5.71
CA GLN A 35 -3.37 -2.65 5.71
C GLN A 35 -4.16 -2.99 6.99
N ALA A 36 -3.84 -2.36 8.13
CA ALA A 36 -4.64 -2.47 9.34
C ALA A 36 -6.01 -1.77 9.19
N LYS A 37 -6.13 -0.79 8.28
CA LYS A 37 -7.44 -0.24 7.88
C LYS A 37 -8.22 -1.18 6.95
N ASP A 38 -7.53 -2.00 6.16
CA ASP A 38 -8.17 -3.06 5.34
C ASP A 38 -8.62 -4.28 6.15
N THR A 39 -8.17 -4.44 7.40
CA THR A 39 -8.55 -5.57 8.28
C THR A 39 -9.36 -5.17 9.51
N GLY A 40 -9.63 -3.86 9.70
CA GLY A 40 -10.33 -3.33 10.88
C GLY A 40 -11.58 -2.47 10.60
N PHE A 41 -11.90 -2.20 9.34
CA PHE A 41 -13.22 -1.77 8.90
C PHE A 41 -13.71 -2.94 8.03
N ALA A 42 -14.74 -3.72 8.36
CA ALA A 42 -16.11 -3.23 8.50
C ALA A 42 -16.40 -1.97 7.67
N TYR A 43 -15.70 -1.77 6.54
CA TYR A 43 -16.28 -1.09 5.40
C TYR A 43 -17.45 -2.01 5.12
N LYS A 44 -18.66 -1.57 5.50
CA LYS A 44 -19.87 -2.10 4.89
C LYS A 44 -19.57 -1.98 3.40
N GLU A 45 -19.05 -3.05 2.77
CA GLU A 45 -18.91 -3.10 1.33
C GLU A 45 -20.32 -2.80 0.89
N THR A 46 -20.52 -1.57 0.39
CA THR A 46 -21.85 -1.19 0.00
C THR A 46 -22.23 -2.17 -1.10
N PRO A 47 -23.51 -2.52 -1.25
CA PRO A 47 -23.92 -3.38 -2.37
C PRO A 47 -23.32 -2.91 -3.72
N LEU A 48 -23.07 -1.60 -3.86
CA LEU A 48 -22.34 -0.99 -4.98
C LEU A 48 -20.86 -1.37 -5.09
N ASP A 49 -20.12 -1.51 -4.00
CA ASP A 49 -18.70 -1.90 -4.03
C ASP A 49 -18.54 -3.38 -4.39
N ILE A 50 -19.43 -4.24 -3.87
CA ILE A 50 -19.50 -5.65 -4.28
C ILE A 50 -19.81 -5.75 -5.78
N LEU A 51 -20.77 -4.95 -6.25
CA LEU A 51 -21.17 -4.90 -7.65
C LEU A 51 -20.02 -4.46 -8.57
N LYS A 52 -19.28 -3.40 -8.20
CA LYS A 52 -18.09 -2.94 -8.94
C LYS A 52 -17.01 -4.01 -9.03
N LYS A 53 -16.76 -4.74 -7.93
CA LYS A 53 -15.76 -5.80 -7.87
C LYS A 53 -16.10 -6.95 -8.82
N ARG A 54 -17.37 -7.35 -8.91
CA ARG A 54 -17.84 -8.40 -9.84
C ARG A 54 -17.76 -7.95 -11.30
N TYR A 55 -18.10 -6.69 -11.59
CA TYR A 55 -17.93 -6.12 -12.92
C TYR A 55 -16.46 -6.07 -13.35
N ALA A 56 -15.56 -5.65 -12.45
CA ALA A 56 -14.13 -5.63 -12.71
C ALA A 56 -13.52 -7.03 -12.91
N LYS A 57 -14.08 -8.05 -12.27
CA LYS A 57 -13.73 -9.46 -12.51
C LYS A 57 -14.31 -10.03 -13.81
N GLY A 58 -15.22 -9.32 -14.47
CA GLY A 58 -15.95 -9.81 -15.65
C GLY A 58 -17.00 -10.87 -15.34
N GLU A 59 -17.40 -11.01 -14.07
CA GLU A 59 -18.43 -11.97 -13.63
C GLU A 59 -19.85 -11.51 -13.99
N ILE A 60 -20.03 -10.21 -14.24
CA ILE A 60 -21.30 -9.60 -14.67
C ILE A 60 -21.06 -8.67 -15.85
N THR A 61 -22.07 -8.57 -16.71
CA THR A 61 -22.05 -7.67 -17.87
C THR A 61 -22.35 -6.22 -17.46
N LYS A 62 -22.03 -5.28 -18.36
CA LYS A 62 -22.34 -3.84 -18.15
C LYS A 62 -23.84 -3.59 -17.96
N GLU A 63 -24.68 -4.39 -18.62
CA GLU A 63 -26.14 -4.30 -18.56
C GLU A 63 -26.65 -4.71 -17.17
N GLU A 64 -26.13 -5.82 -16.63
CA GLU A 64 -26.45 -6.27 -15.27
C GLU A 64 -25.93 -5.29 -14.20
N PHE A 65 -24.73 -4.74 -14.40
CA PHE A 65 -24.18 -3.70 -13.53
C PHE A 65 -25.09 -2.46 -13.48
N ASP A 66 -25.54 -1.94 -14.62
CA ASP A 66 -26.37 -0.73 -14.64
C ASP A 66 -27.75 -0.96 -14.00
N LYS A 67 -28.34 -2.14 -14.23
CA LYS A 67 -29.62 -2.52 -13.64
C LYS A 67 -29.56 -2.59 -12.11
N ILE A 68 -28.56 -3.26 -11.56
CA ILE A 68 -28.41 -3.42 -10.10
C ILE A 68 -27.96 -2.10 -9.47
N ARG A 69 -27.12 -1.31 -10.15
CA ARG A 69 -26.73 0.02 -9.67
C ARG A 69 -27.93 0.93 -9.46
N LYS A 70 -28.88 0.95 -10.41
CA LYS A 70 -30.12 1.76 -10.32
C LYS A 70 -31.09 1.30 -9.23
N ASP A 71 -31.02 0.03 -8.85
CA ASP A 71 -31.85 -0.54 -7.79
C ASP A 71 -31.28 -0.26 -6.39
N LEU A 72 -29.96 -0.01 -6.32
CA LEU A 72 -29.21 0.27 -5.10
C LEU A 72 -29.02 1.76 -4.81
N GLU A 73 -29.44 2.62 -5.73
CA GLU A 73 -29.43 4.09 -5.63
C GLU A 73 -30.74 4.59 -5.01
#